data_AF-A0A933V3Q7-F1
#
_entry.id   AF-A0A933V3Q7-F1
#
_cell.length_a   1.000
_cell.length_b   1.000
_cell.length_c   1.000
_cell.angle_alpha   90.00
_cell.angle_beta   90.00
_cell.angle_gamma   90.00
#
_symmetry.space_group_name_H-M   'P 1'
#
loop_
_entity.id
_entity.type
_entity.pdbx_description
1 polymer ?
#
loop_
_entity_poly.entity_id
_entity_poly.type
_entity_poly.pdbx_seq_one_letter_code
_entity_poly.pdbx_strand_id
1 'polypeptide(L)'
;MINYRINGDFYGNARSVIKGSEGFRGDIYSDTVSIPTIGYGYALIVRQRKSNGTMNYVVADYVQNEFASIGIAPTPAQMNLLRDIAIDLTNGNTAAARTKTATLDAQIRDIDQAEASTLFNRSLDRALADVKRGFIASLGSANGELLFTEMTGSTELVAISSMAFSGGSDIVGRSLSQALWNSNRAEAWYEIRYNSNNGSSRSPGIAKRRYYESELFGIYNNSASVQVDEAKEVFRMFSLHRSDIERYEQRYGVDFDGNAGWDRINGRPPLGAANYEFNLSGAAAVDAIHDALSPAWTALFAELQRLYPTGMAGLSATDFSPVNVQLDPNRNAGQPVTTNTQDHQSYLDGRRFNSQGQEISTRDVLIGEGGRDTLRGGLGDDVLIGGEGDDIYIYRAGDGNDRIIDSDRRGRVIVFDANGQHRELAAGAFFQQNPNGGTIWQSADGQISITHNSPWRLVLSDGSTIELGDFQDGDFGIDLINAPVPVDYTRT
;
A
#
# COMPACT_ATOMS: atom_id res chain seq x y z
N MET A 1 -8.91 -17.36 -1.60
CA MET A 1 -7.86 -17.66 -2.60
C MET A 1 -7.80 -16.52 -3.60
N ILE A 2 -6.61 -16.04 -3.94
CA ILE A 2 -6.46 -15.01 -4.99
C ILE A 2 -6.99 -15.59 -6.30
N ASN A 3 -7.86 -14.85 -6.97
CA ASN A 3 -8.34 -15.24 -8.29
C ASN A 3 -7.37 -14.72 -9.35
N TYR A 4 -6.42 -15.57 -9.75
CA TYR A 4 -5.44 -15.24 -10.78
C TYR A 4 -6.11 -15.11 -12.15
N ARG A 5 -5.87 -13.97 -12.82
CA ARG A 5 -6.52 -13.63 -14.09
C ARG A 5 -5.77 -14.30 -15.24
N ILE A 6 -6.18 -15.53 -15.58
CA ILE A 6 -5.59 -16.32 -16.68
C ILE A 6 -5.80 -15.62 -18.03
N ASN A 7 -4.72 -15.54 -18.81
CA ASN A 7 -4.69 -14.89 -20.10
C ASN A 7 -4.24 -15.87 -21.20
N GLY A 8 -4.95 -15.91 -22.32
CA GLY A 8 -4.70 -16.83 -23.43
C GLY A 8 -3.37 -16.62 -24.17
N ASP A 9 -2.77 -15.41 -24.12
CA ASP A 9 -1.46 -15.10 -24.72
C ASP A 9 -0.48 -14.52 -23.69
N PHE A 10 -0.08 -15.34 -22.72
CA PHE A 10 0.83 -14.91 -21.65
C PHE A 10 2.09 -14.22 -22.18
N TYR A 11 2.78 -14.82 -23.16
CA TYR A 11 4.02 -14.27 -23.72
C TYR A 11 3.77 -12.98 -24.50
N GLY A 12 2.66 -12.84 -25.22
CA GLY A 12 2.28 -11.60 -25.90
C GLY A 12 2.00 -10.46 -24.93
N ASN A 13 1.29 -10.74 -23.84
CA ASN A 13 1.02 -9.75 -22.80
C ASN A 13 2.28 -9.35 -22.04
N ALA A 14 3.10 -10.32 -21.63
CA ALA A 14 4.40 -10.06 -21.01
C ALA A 14 5.32 -9.24 -21.92
N ARG A 15 5.31 -9.55 -23.22
CA ARG A 15 5.97 -8.72 -24.24
C ARG A 15 5.39 -7.31 -24.22
N SER A 16 4.09 -7.11 -24.34
CA SER A 16 3.49 -5.77 -24.38
C SER A 16 3.87 -4.93 -23.14
N VAL A 17 3.77 -5.54 -21.96
CA VAL A 17 4.06 -4.93 -20.65
C VAL A 17 5.54 -4.54 -20.54
N ILE A 18 6.45 -5.48 -20.83
CA ILE A 18 7.89 -5.28 -20.60
C ILE A 18 8.49 -4.43 -21.75
N LYS A 19 8.04 -4.61 -23.00
CA LYS A 19 8.45 -3.80 -24.18
C LYS A 19 8.17 -2.33 -24.00
N GLY A 20 7.05 -1.98 -23.36
CA GLY A 20 6.69 -0.59 -23.09
C GLY A 20 7.80 0.17 -22.34
N SER A 21 8.64 -0.53 -21.57
CA SER A 21 9.69 0.11 -20.79
C SER A 21 11.05 0.24 -21.48
N GLU A 22 11.33 -0.50 -22.56
CA GLU A 22 12.70 -0.59 -23.14
C GLU A 22 12.79 -0.31 -24.65
N GLY A 23 11.68 -0.33 -25.39
CA GLY A 23 11.69 -0.10 -26.84
C GLY A 23 12.39 -1.20 -27.65
N PHE A 24 12.24 -1.18 -28.97
CA PHE A 24 12.93 -2.12 -29.88
C PHE A 24 14.21 -1.49 -30.44
N ARG A 25 15.31 -2.24 -30.38
CA ARG A 25 16.58 -1.92 -31.05
C ARG A 25 17.10 -3.14 -31.80
N GLY A 26 17.19 -3.05 -33.13
CA GLY A 26 17.70 -4.15 -33.96
C GLY A 26 19.22 -4.30 -33.86
N ASP A 27 19.92 -3.22 -33.55
CA ASP A 27 21.37 -3.08 -33.38
C ASP A 27 21.83 -3.44 -31.96
N ILE A 28 23.11 -3.78 -31.80
CA ILE A 28 23.72 -3.93 -30.47
C ILE A 28 24.06 -2.53 -29.94
N TYR A 29 23.51 -2.18 -28.79
CA TYR A 29 23.72 -0.88 -28.15
C TYR A 29 24.23 -1.03 -26.71
N SER A 30 24.84 0.02 -26.19
CA SER A 30 25.17 0.10 -24.76
C SER A 30 23.97 0.65 -23.99
N ASP A 31 23.53 -0.06 -22.94
CA ASP A 31 22.48 0.41 -22.04
C ASP A 31 22.97 1.56 -21.11
N THR A 32 22.12 1.97 -20.16
CA THR A 32 22.43 3.06 -19.22
C THR A 32 23.62 2.77 -18.30
N VAL A 33 23.97 1.49 -18.09
CA VAL A 33 25.13 1.03 -17.33
C VAL A 33 26.26 0.50 -18.23
N SER A 34 26.17 0.75 -19.54
CA SER A 34 27.14 0.40 -20.59
C SER A 34 27.25 -1.10 -20.92
N ILE A 35 26.25 -1.90 -20.57
CA ILE A 35 26.15 -3.31 -20.95
C ILE A 35 25.70 -3.42 -22.42
N PRO A 36 26.36 -4.25 -23.26
CA PRO A 36 25.89 -4.57 -24.60
C PRO A 36 24.53 -5.27 -24.55
N THR A 37 23.56 -4.70 -25.26
CA THR A 37 22.15 -5.09 -25.25
C THR A 37 21.60 -5.07 -26.68
N ILE A 38 20.63 -5.92 -27.00
CA ILE A 38 19.97 -5.98 -28.31
C ILE A 38 18.47 -6.30 -28.15
N GLY A 39 17.66 -5.96 -29.15
CA GLY A 39 16.24 -6.32 -29.21
C GLY A 39 15.40 -5.59 -28.17
N TYR A 40 14.72 -6.35 -27.33
CA TYR A 40 13.89 -5.87 -26.22
C TYR A 40 14.63 -6.07 -24.88
N GLY A 41 15.77 -5.38 -24.72
CA GLY A 41 16.52 -5.45 -23.47
C GLY A 41 17.36 -6.70 -23.25
N TYR A 42 17.68 -7.45 -24.32
CA TYR A 42 18.44 -8.67 -24.18
C TYR A 42 19.92 -8.36 -23.90
N ALA A 43 20.32 -8.43 -22.63
CA ALA A 43 21.69 -8.19 -22.18
C ALA A 43 22.62 -9.35 -22.56
N LEU A 44 23.75 -9.03 -23.20
CA LEU A 44 24.77 -10.02 -23.59
C LEU A 44 25.76 -10.32 -22.45
N ILE A 45 25.76 -9.49 -21.42
CA ILE A 45 26.63 -9.58 -20.25
C ILE A 45 25.77 -9.43 -19.01
N VAL A 46 25.98 -10.29 -18.02
CA VAL A 46 25.25 -10.28 -16.75
C VAL A 46 26.18 -9.97 -15.58
N ARG A 47 25.59 -9.41 -14.52
CA ARG A 47 26.29 -9.21 -13.24
C ARG A 47 26.21 -10.50 -12.43
N GLN A 48 27.35 -10.96 -11.94
CA GLN A 48 27.46 -12.13 -11.09
C GLN A 48 28.13 -11.75 -9.78
N ARG A 49 27.71 -12.36 -8.67
CA ARG A 49 28.36 -12.18 -7.36
C ARG A 49 29.44 -13.24 -7.18
N LYS A 50 30.66 -12.81 -6.88
CA LYS A 50 31.78 -13.70 -6.52
C LYS A 50 31.63 -14.23 -5.10
N SER A 51 32.34 -15.31 -4.80
CA SER A 51 32.41 -15.92 -3.47
C SER A 51 32.91 -14.97 -2.36
N ASN A 52 33.71 -13.97 -2.72
CA ASN A 52 34.20 -12.93 -1.82
C ASN A 52 33.21 -11.74 -1.65
N GLY A 53 31.99 -11.86 -2.18
CA GLY A 53 30.95 -10.84 -2.08
C GLY A 53 31.04 -9.69 -3.10
N THR A 54 32.13 -9.59 -3.87
CA THR A 54 32.28 -8.57 -4.93
C THR A 54 31.48 -8.94 -6.18
N MET A 55 30.96 -7.95 -6.91
CA MET A 55 30.28 -8.17 -8.19
C MET A 55 31.30 -8.17 -9.35
N ASN A 56 31.11 -9.05 -10.33
CA ASN A 56 31.79 -9.00 -11.62
C ASN A 56 30.79 -9.08 -12.77
N TYR A 57 31.23 -8.67 -13.95
CA TYR A 57 30.49 -8.87 -15.19
C TYR A 57 31.04 -10.10 -15.90
N VAL A 58 30.15 -10.92 -16.45
CA VAL A 58 30.49 -12.11 -17.23
C VAL A 58 29.60 -12.19 -18.46
N VAL A 59 30.15 -12.71 -19.55
CA VAL A 59 29.33 -13.06 -20.72
C VAL A 59 28.36 -14.14 -20.29
N ALA A 60 27.08 -13.94 -20.58
CA ALA A 60 26.07 -14.92 -20.20
C ALA A 60 26.27 -16.23 -20.98
N ASP A 61 26.32 -17.36 -20.28
CA ASP A 61 26.59 -18.69 -20.88
C ASP A 61 25.55 -19.08 -21.94
N TYR A 62 24.34 -18.51 -21.87
CA TYR A 62 23.25 -18.77 -22.80
C TYR A 62 23.35 -17.97 -24.11
N VAL A 63 24.16 -16.90 -24.18
CA VAL A 63 24.20 -15.97 -25.33
C VAL A 63 24.47 -16.71 -26.63
N GLN A 64 25.46 -17.62 -26.63
CA GLN A 64 25.84 -18.35 -27.83
C GLN A 64 24.71 -19.27 -28.35
N ASN A 65 24.04 -19.99 -27.45
CA ASN A 65 22.97 -20.91 -27.82
C ASN A 65 21.69 -20.17 -28.24
N GLU A 66 21.38 -19.04 -27.59
CA GLU A 66 20.18 -18.26 -27.90
C GLU A 66 20.33 -17.46 -29.19
N PHE A 67 21.53 -16.93 -29.47
CA PHE A 67 21.81 -16.35 -30.77
C PHE A 67 21.71 -17.40 -31.89
N ALA A 68 22.18 -18.63 -31.64
CA ALA A 68 22.04 -19.70 -32.61
C ALA A 68 20.55 -20.01 -32.91
N SER A 69 19.65 -19.83 -31.94
CA SER A 69 18.21 -20.04 -32.13
C SER A 69 17.54 -19.02 -33.06
N ILE A 70 18.19 -17.87 -33.30
CA ILE A 70 17.78 -16.86 -34.29
C ILE A 70 18.73 -16.82 -35.50
N GLY A 71 19.52 -17.89 -35.71
CA GLY A 71 20.41 -18.00 -36.87
C GLY A 71 21.64 -17.09 -36.82
N ILE A 72 22.05 -16.63 -35.63
CA ILE A 72 23.31 -15.90 -35.42
C ILE A 72 24.29 -16.82 -34.70
N ALA A 73 25.46 -17.05 -35.28
CA ALA A 73 26.51 -17.86 -34.64
C ALA A 73 27.74 -16.98 -34.36
N PRO A 74 27.85 -16.37 -33.15
CA PRO A 74 29.01 -15.56 -32.80
C PRO A 74 30.30 -16.37 -32.90
N THR A 75 31.27 -15.82 -33.63
CA THR A 75 32.61 -16.38 -33.76
C THR A 75 33.37 -16.35 -32.43
N PRO A 76 34.40 -17.18 -32.25
CA PRO A 76 35.27 -17.12 -31.07
C PRO A 76 35.86 -15.72 -30.82
N ALA A 77 36.17 -14.97 -31.88
CA ALA A 77 36.67 -13.60 -31.79
C ALA A 77 35.62 -12.63 -31.22
N GLN A 78 34.37 -12.70 -31.69
CA GLN A 78 33.26 -11.90 -31.16
C GLN A 78 32.95 -12.27 -29.70
N MET A 79 33.00 -13.55 -29.34
CA MET A 79 32.82 -13.99 -27.95
C MET A 79 33.97 -13.50 -27.05
N ASN A 80 35.20 -13.43 -27.55
CA ASN A 80 36.32 -12.84 -26.81
C ASN A 80 36.16 -11.33 -26.65
N LEU A 81 35.67 -10.62 -27.67
CA LEU A 81 35.35 -9.21 -27.56
C LEU A 81 34.29 -8.93 -26.49
N LEU A 82 33.25 -9.77 -26.40
CA LEU A 82 32.27 -9.72 -25.31
C LEU A 82 32.91 -9.93 -23.93
N ARG A 83 33.87 -10.86 -23.80
CA ARG A 83 34.62 -11.07 -22.54
C ARG A 83 35.47 -9.87 -22.19
N ASP A 84 36.11 -9.24 -23.17
CA ASP A 84 36.89 -8.02 -22.97
C ASP A 84 36.02 -6.84 -22.51
N ILE A 85 34.79 -6.73 -23.04
CA ILE A 85 33.80 -5.76 -22.55
C ILE A 85 33.44 -6.06 -21.09
N ALA A 86 33.19 -7.33 -20.74
CA ALA A 86 32.86 -7.72 -19.37
C ALA A 86 34.00 -7.38 -18.38
N ILE A 87 35.26 -7.55 -18.81
CA ILE A 87 36.44 -7.16 -18.01
C ILE A 87 36.47 -5.63 -17.82
N ASP A 88 36.25 -4.85 -18.88
CA ASP A 88 36.22 -3.38 -18.78
C ASP A 88 35.13 -2.92 -17.81
N LEU A 89 33.92 -3.46 -17.90
CA LEU A 89 32.81 -3.15 -16.99
C LEU A 89 33.15 -3.53 -15.54
N THR A 90 33.80 -4.68 -15.32
CA THR A 90 34.25 -5.12 -13.99
C THR A 90 35.27 -4.15 -13.38
N ASN A 91 36.11 -3.55 -14.23
CA ASN A 91 37.12 -2.58 -13.81
C ASN A 91 36.60 -1.12 -13.78
N GLY A 92 35.31 -0.89 -14.09
CA GLY A 92 34.72 0.44 -14.14
C GLY A 92 35.06 1.27 -15.40
N ASN A 93 35.69 0.65 -16.41
CA ASN A 93 36.11 1.29 -17.67
C ASN A 93 34.95 1.40 -18.67
N THR A 94 33.88 2.09 -18.30
CA THR A 94 32.64 2.18 -19.10
C THR A 94 32.85 2.77 -20.51
N ALA A 95 33.78 3.71 -20.69
CA ALA A 95 34.10 4.27 -22.00
C ALA A 95 34.72 3.22 -22.95
N ALA A 96 35.65 2.40 -22.44
CA ALA A 96 36.27 1.33 -23.23
C ALA A 96 35.24 0.25 -23.61
N ALA A 97 34.38 -0.11 -22.65
CA ALA A 97 33.26 -1.02 -22.88
C ALA A 97 32.33 -0.53 -24.01
N ARG A 98 31.98 0.77 -24.03
CA ARG A 98 31.14 1.35 -25.11
C ARG A 98 31.82 1.30 -26.48
N THR A 99 33.11 1.64 -26.57
CA THR A 99 33.85 1.57 -27.83
C THR A 99 33.91 0.13 -28.38
N LYS A 100 34.17 -0.85 -27.50
CA LYS A 100 34.16 -2.26 -27.88
C LYS A 100 32.75 -2.75 -28.23
N THR A 101 31.70 -2.23 -27.58
CA THR A 101 30.30 -2.53 -27.93
C THR A 101 29.99 -2.07 -29.35
N ALA A 102 30.36 -0.85 -29.74
CA ALA A 102 30.21 -0.37 -31.12
C ALA A 102 31.02 -1.19 -32.13
N THR A 103 32.17 -1.73 -31.72
CA THR A 103 32.96 -2.64 -32.56
C THR A 103 32.24 -3.99 -32.74
N LEU A 104 31.61 -4.51 -31.69
CA LEU A 104 30.84 -5.75 -31.74
C LEU A 104 29.59 -5.59 -32.62
N ASP A 105 28.89 -4.47 -32.47
CA ASP A 105 27.74 -4.08 -33.29
C ASP A 105 28.07 -4.12 -34.79
N ALA A 106 29.18 -3.50 -35.19
CA ALA A 106 29.64 -3.55 -36.59
C ALA A 106 30.00 -4.97 -37.10
N GLN A 107 30.13 -5.96 -36.22
CA GLN A 107 30.50 -7.35 -36.58
C GLN A 107 29.31 -8.33 -36.54
N ILE A 108 28.21 -7.97 -35.90
CA ILE A 108 27.01 -8.82 -35.76
C ILE A 108 25.86 -8.11 -36.46
N ARG A 109 25.14 -8.82 -37.34
CA ARG A 109 24.00 -8.22 -38.05
C ARG A 109 22.88 -7.79 -37.09
N ASP A 110 22.12 -6.79 -37.52
CA ASP A 110 20.87 -6.41 -36.89
C ASP A 110 19.87 -7.59 -36.85
N ILE A 111 18.99 -7.55 -35.87
CA ILE A 111 17.87 -8.47 -35.72
C ILE A 111 16.54 -7.80 -36.05
N ASP A 112 15.57 -8.59 -36.52
CA ASP A 112 14.19 -8.11 -36.68
C ASP A 112 13.36 -8.27 -35.38
N GLN A 113 12.09 -7.83 -35.42
CA GLN A 113 11.20 -7.93 -34.25
C GLN A 113 10.80 -9.36 -33.88
N ALA A 114 10.80 -10.30 -34.83
CA ALA A 114 10.47 -11.70 -34.58
C ALA A 114 11.64 -12.42 -33.89
N GLU A 115 12.86 -12.15 -34.34
CA GLU A 115 14.10 -12.59 -33.71
C GLU A 115 14.23 -12.00 -32.30
N ALA A 116 13.99 -10.68 -32.16
CA ALA A 116 13.98 -10.03 -30.85
C ALA A 116 12.91 -10.60 -29.91
N SER A 117 11.72 -10.94 -30.43
CA SER A 117 10.67 -11.59 -29.64
C SER A 117 11.07 -13.01 -29.21
N THR A 118 11.84 -13.72 -30.03
CA THR A 118 12.39 -15.03 -29.67
C THR A 118 13.38 -14.92 -28.51
N LEU A 119 14.33 -13.99 -28.59
CA LEU A 119 15.27 -13.72 -27.49
C LEU A 119 14.55 -13.23 -26.23
N PHE A 120 13.55 -12.38 -26.38
CA PHE A 120 12.73 -11.92 -25.26
C PHE A 120 12.04 -13.08 -24.53
N ASN A 121 11.44 -14.03 -25.26
CA ASN A 121 10.78 -15.18 -24.64
C ASN A 121 11.76 -16.00 -23.81
N ARG A 122 13.02 -16.15 -24.26
CA ARG A 122 14.07 -16.81 -23.48
C ARG A 122 14.41 -16.07 -22.19
N SER A 123 14.51 -14.74 -22.26
CA SER A 123 14.70 -13.91 -21.06
C SER A 123 13.51 -14.00 -20.11
N LEU A 124 12.29 -14.06 -20.63
CA LEU A 124 11.10 -14.27 -19.80
C LEU A 124 11.08 -15.66 -19.15
N ASP A 125 11.46 -16.73 -19.87
CA ASP A 125 11.58 -18.07 -19.29
C ASP A 125 12.57 -18.12 -18.12
N ARG A 126 13.68 -17.37 -18.21
CA ARG A 126 14.63 -17.20 -17.11
C ARG A 126 14.02 -16.43 -15.94
N ALA A 127 13.37 -15.31 -16.21
CA ALA A 127 12.70 -14.52 -15.17
C ALA A 127 11.65 -15.36 -14.43
N LEU A 128 10.87 -16.16 -15.15
CA LEU A 128 9.92 -17.12 -14.58
C LEU A 128 10.62 -18.16 -13.69
N ALA A 129 11.76 -18.70 -14.13
CA ALA A 129 12.55 -19.62 -13.31
C ALA A 129 13.08 -18.94 -12.04
N ASP A 130 13.47 -17.66 -12.11
CA ASP A 130 13.87 -16.86 -10.94
C ASP A 130 12.71 -16.62 -9.97
N VAL A 131 11.53 -16.27 -10.47
CA VAL A 131 10.31 -16.14 -9.65
C VAL A 131 10.02 -17.44 -8.93
N LYS A 132 10.04 -18.56 -9.66
CA LYS A 132 9.82 -19.89 -9.08
C LYS A 132 10.84 -20.20 -7.98
N ARG A 133 12.13 -19.91 -8.22
CA ARG A 133 13.19 -20.08 -7.20
C ARG A 133 12.94 -19.21 -5.96
N GLY A 134 12.50 -17.97 -6.15
CA GLY A 134 12.16 -17.06 -5.05
C GLY A 134 11.02 -17.60 -4.18
N PHE A 135 9.96 -18.13 -4.80
CA PHE A 135 8.87 -18.79 -4.08
C PHE A 135 9.34 -20.01 -3.30
N ILE A 136 10.14 -20.89 -3.91
CA ILE A 136 10.70 -22.08 -3.23
C ILE A 136 11.60 -21.68 -2.06
N ALA A 137 12.45 -20.67 -2.24
CA ALA A 137 13.33 -20.19 -1.19
C ALA A 137 12.56 -19.60 0.00
N SER A 138 11.39 -19.01 -0.27
CA SER A 138 10.57 -18.34 0.74
C SER A 138 9.59 -19.29 1.44
N LEU A 139 9.00 -20.24 0.72
CA LEU A 139 7.88 -21.06 1.16
C LEU A 139 8.22 -22.56 1.30
N GLY A 140 9.42 -22.97 0.87
CA GLY A 140 9.78 -24.36 0.68
C GLY A 140 9.31 -24.92 -0.67
N SER A 141 9.89 -26.04 -1.10
CA SER A 141 9.64 -26.61 -2.44
C SER A 141 8.16 -26.91 -2.69
N ALA A 142 7.50 -27.68 -1.81
CA ALA A 142 6.10 -28.06 -2.04
C ALA A 142 5.16 -26.86 -2.28
N ASN A 143 5.24 -25.85 -1.41
CA ASN A 143 4.36 -24.69 -1.49
C ASN A 143 4.79 -23.72 -2.60
N GLY A 144 6.09 -23.54 -2.80
CA GLY A 144 6.61 -22.66 -3.86
C GLY A 144 6.32 -23.18 -5.27
N GLU A 145 6.46 -24.49 -5.49
CA GLU A 145 6.05 -25.14 -6.74
C GLU A 145 4.55 -25.00 -7.01
N LEU A 146 3.72 -25.22 -5.98
CA LEU A 146 2.27 -25.13 -6.10
C LEU A 146 1.84 -23.70 -6.44
N LEU A 147 2.32 -22.71 -5.70
CA LEU A 147 2.02 -21.30 -5.96
C LEU A 147 2.40 -20.88 -7.38
N PHE A 148 3.61 -21.24 -7.83
CA PHE A 148 4.03 -20.93 -9.20
C PHE A 148 3.10 -21.56 -10.25
N THR A 149 2.67 -22.80 -10.00
CA THR A 149 1.77 -23.54 -10.90
C THR A 149 0.40 -22.88 -10.97
N GLU A 150 -0.16 -22.48 -9.83
CA GLU A 150 -1.46 -21.77 -9.75
C GLU A 150 -1.45 -20.43 -10.49
N MET A 151 -0.32 -19.73 -10.47
CA MET A 151 -0.15 -18.45 -11.15
C MET A 151 0.16 -18.58 -12.66
N THR A 152 0.45 -19.78 -13.15
CA THR A 152 0.93 -19.98 -14.53
C THR A 152 -0.10 -19.49 -15.55
N GLY A 153 0.33 -18.59 -16.45
CA GLY A 153 -0.54 -17.98 -17.45
C GLY A 153 -1.35 -16.78 -16.96
N SER A 154 -1.19 -16.36 -15.71
CA SER A 154 -1.91 -15.20 -15.17
C SER A 154 -1.24 -13.87 -15.47
N THR A 155 -2.05 -12.81 -15.51
CA THR A 155 -1.58 -11.42 -15.56
C THR A 155 -0.74 -11.05 -14.33
N GLU A 156 -1.08 -11.59 -13.15
CA GLU A 156 -0.29 -11.42 -11.93
C GLU A 156 1.13 -11.97 -12.08
N LEU A 157 1.29 -13.14 -12.71
CA LEU A 157 2.62 -13.71 -12.95
C LEU A 157 3.40 -12.87 -13.98
N VAL A 158 2.72 -12.19 -14.92
CA VAL A 158 3.39 -11.21 -15.80
C VAL A 158 3.97 -10.06 -14.96
N ALA A 159 3.19 -9.49 -14.04
CA ALA A 159 3.65 -8.42 -13.17
C ALA A 159 4.87 -8.86 -12.33
N ILE A 160 4.80 -10.03 -11.70
CA ILE A 160 5.90 -10.56 -10.88
C ILE A 160 7.13 -10.91 -11.74
N SER A 161 6.93 -11.44 -12.95
CA SER A 161 8.04 -11.75 -13.86
C SER A 161 8.73 -10.48 -14.37
N SER A 162 7.98 -9.41 -14.62
CA SER A 162 8.54 -8.08 -14.96
C SER A 162 9.48 -7.59 -13.85
N MET A 163 9.09 -7.80 -12.59
CA MET A 163 9.94 -7.44 -11.47
C MET A 163 11.27 -8.22 -11.49
N ALA A 164 11.21 -9.54 -11.62
CA ALA A 164 12.41 -10.39 -11.69
C ALA A 164 13.31 -10.05 -12.89
N PHE A 165 12.71 -9.72 -14.04
CA PHE A 165 13.41 -9.26 -15.23
C PHE A 165 14.22 -7.98 -14.97
N SER A 166 13.68 -7.07 -14.15
CA SER A 166 14.24 -5.73 -13.91
C SER A 166 15.34 -5.62 -12.84
N GLY A 167 15.48 -6.59 -11.92
CA GLY A 167 16.49 -6.45 -10.86
C GLY A 167 16.90 -7.70 -10.08
N GLY A 168 16.88 -8.86 -10.73
CA GLY A 168 17.50 -10.07 -10.20
C GLY A 168 16.68 -10.80 -9.13
N SER A 169 17.20 -11.96 -8.71
CA SER A 169 16.50 -12.99 -7.92
C SER A 169 16.01 -12.56 -6.54
N ASP A 170 16.45 -11.42 -6.01
CA ASP A 170 16.13 -10.97 -4.65
C ASP A 170 14.84 -10.13 -4.58
N ILE A 171 14.18 -9.85 -5.71
CA ILE A 171 12.98 -9.00 -5.74
C ILE A 171 11.72 -9.75 -5.29
N VAL A 172 11.63 -11.05 -5.56
CA VAL A 172 10.56 -11.90 -5.02
C VAL A 172 10.96 -12.32 -3.60
N GLY A 173 10.80 -11.38 -2.67
CA GLY A 173 11.15 -11.55 -1.27
C GLY A 173 10.19 -12.47 -0.51
N ARG A 174 10.57 -12.79 0.74
CA ARG A 174 9.76 -13.62 1.64
C ARG A 174 8.37 -13.04 1.89
N SER A 175 8.25 -11.73 2.10
CA SER A 175 6.97 -11.08 2.42
C SER A 175 5.97 -11.18 1.26
N LEU A 176 6.39 -10.83 0.04
CA LEU A 176 5.56 -10.99 -1.15
C LEU A 176 5.13 -12.45 -1.37
N SER A 177 6.08 -13.39 -1.26
CA SER A 177 5.79 -14.82 -1.41
C SER A 177 4.76 -15.29 -0.39
N GLN A 178 4.88 -14.85 0.87
CA GLN A 178 3.96 -15.20 1.94
C GLN A 178 2.57 -14.57 1.76
N ALA A 179 2.50 -13.30 1.33
CA ALA A 179 1.24 -12.64 1.03
C ALA A 179 0.46 -13.36 -0.07
N LEU A 180 1.15 -13.74 -1.16
CA LEU A 180 0.57 -14.53 -2.24
C LEU A 180 0.07 -15.90 -1.76
N TRP A 181 0.90 -16.63 -1.00
CA TRP A 181 0.54 -17.93 -0.44
C TRP A 181 -0.69 -17.87 0.48
N ASN A 182 -0.77 -16.83 1.31
CA ASN A 182 -1.89 -16.62 2.22
C ASN A 182 -3.14 -16.07 1.54
N SER A 183 -3.11 -15.89 0.22
CA SER A 183 -4.16 -15.26 -0.54
C SER A 183 -4.48 -13.81 -0.15
N ASN A 184 -3.52 -13.11 0.47
CA ASN A 184 -3.68 -11.70 0.84
C ASN A 184 -3.24 -10.82 -0.34
N ARG A 185 -4.19 -10.52 -1.22
CA ARG A 185 -3.95 -9.78 -2.46
C ARG A 185 -3.50 -8.35 -2.19
N ALA A 186 -4.15 -7.68 -1.23
CA ALA A 186 -3.85 -6.31 -0.87
C ALA A 186 -2.40 -6.17 -0.38
N GLU A 187 -1.95 -7.07 0.51
CA GLU A 187 -0.57 -7.10 0.99
C GLU A 187 0.43 -7.38 -0.15
N ALA A 188 0.12 -8.33 -1.05
CA ALA A 188 0.97 -8.60 -2.20
C ALA A 188 1.11 -7.38 -3.13
N TRP A 189 0.02 -6.63 -3.34
CA TRP A 189 0.04 -5.39 -4.09
C TRP A 189 0.90 -4.31 -3.40
N TYR A 190 0.82 -4.17 -2.07
CA TYR A 190 1.68 -3.28 -1.30
C TYR A 190 3.16 -3.63 -1.45
N GLU A 191 3.49 -4.92 -1.30
CA GLU A 191 4.85 -5.42 -1.45
C GLU A 191 5.43 -5.09 -2.83
N ILE A 192 4.62 -5.22 -3.89
CA ILE A 192 4.99 -4.84 -5.25
C ILE A 192 5.17 -3.32 -5.38
N ARG A 193 4.17 -2.52 -5.00
CA ARG A 193 4.14 -1.07 -5.26
C ARG A 193 5.16 -0.29 -4.43
N TYR A 194 5.28 -0.62 -3.15
CA TYR A 194 5.96 0.21 -2.17
C TYR A 194 7.21 -0.45 -1.58
N ASN A 195 7.16 -1.73 -1.22
CA ASN A 195 8.24 -2.36 -0.47
C ASN A 195 9.39 -2.89 -1.35
N SER A 196 9.09 -3.33 -2.57
CA SER A 196 10.08 -3.90 -3.51
C SER A 196 11.12 -2.92 -4.05
N ASN A 197 10.97 -1.62 -3.74
CA ASN A 197 11.92 -0.54 -4.05
C ASN A 197 12.39 0.21 -2.78
N ASN A 198 12.24 -0.41 -1.60
CA ASN A 198 12.68 0.18 -0.34
C ASN A 198 14.22 0.06 -0.14
N GLY A 199 14.80 0.87 0.75
CA GLY A 199 16.23 0.81 1.10
C GLY A 199 17.21 1.56 0.18
N SER A 200 18.41 1.01 0.00
CA SER A 200 19.54 1.66 -0.72
C SER A 200 19.43 1.62 -2.26
N SER A 201 18.44 0.92 -2.82
CA SER A 201 18.21 0.78 -4.27
C SER A 201 17.16 1.76 -4.84
N ARG A 202 16.73 2.75 -4.05
CA ARG A 202 15.71 3.74 -4.44
C ARG A 202 16.08 4.48 -5.72
N SER A 203 15.34 4.20 -6.81
CA SER A 203 15.47 4.89 -8.09
C SER A 203 14.09 5.31 -8.62
N PRO A 204 13.93 6.53 -9.16
CA PRO A 204 12.69 6.97 -9.80
C PRO A 204 12.25 6.06 -10.95
N GLY A 205 13.20 5.50 -11.70
CA GLY A 205 12.90 4.56 -12.78
C GLY A 205 12.31 3.24 -12.29
N ILE A 206 12.78 2.74 -11.13
CA ILE A 206 12.23 1.55 -10.48
C ILE A 206 10.86 1.86 -9.90
N ALA A 207 10.68 3.02 -9.25
CA ALA A 207 9.39 3.43 -8.69
C ALA A 207 8.29 3.48 -9.77
N LYS A 208 8.59 4.10 -10.92
CA LYS A 208 7.70 4.12 -12.09
C LYS A 208 7.29 2.70 -12.54
N ARG A 209 8.23 1.74 -12.54
CA ARG A 209 7.93 0.35 -12.87
C ARG A 209 7.04 -0.31 -11.83
N ARG A 210 7.28 -0.07 -10.54
CA ARG A 210 6.46 -0.62 -9.44
C ARG A 210 5.01 -0.15 -9.46
N TYR A 211 4.77 1.12 -9.78
CA TYR A 211 3.41 1.62 -10.04
C TYR A 211 2.72 0.78 -11.13
N TYR A 212 3.35 0.67 -12.30
CA TYR A 212 2.78 -0.09 -13.41
C TYR A 212 2.59 -1.58 -13.12
N GLU A 213 3.58 -2.23 -12.51
CA GLU A 213 3.51 -3.65 -12.13
C GLU A 213 2.44 -3.90 -11.07
N SER A 214 2.26 -2.98 -10.12
CA SER A 214 1.19 -3.07 -9.12
C SER A 214 -0.20 -2.89 -9.74
N GLU A 215 -0.36 -2.01 -10.73
CA GLU A 215 -1.63 -1.89 -11.47
C GLU A 215 -1.92 -3.13 -12.30
N LEU A 216 -0.89 -3.67 -12.97
CA LEU A 216 -1.02 -4.92 -13.69
C LEU A 216 -1.39 -6.07 -12.75
N PHE A 217 -0.76 -6.14 -11.57
CA PHE A 217 -1.10 -7.10 -10.53
C PHE A 217 -2.53 -6.89 -10.02
N GLY A 218 -2.93 -5.64 -9.81
CA GLY A 218 -4.24 -5.18 -9.34
C GLY A 218 -4.47 -5.45 -7.85
N ILE A 219 -4.90 -4.44 -7.10
CA ILE A 219 -5.24 -4.61 -5.67
C ILE A 219 -6.50 -5.47 -5.45
N TYR A 220 -7.40 -5.51 -6.46
CA TYR A 220 -8.65 -6.27 -6.45
C TYR A 220 -8.62 -7.47 -7.41
N ASN A 221 -9.37 -8.51 -7.08
CA ASN A 221 -9.74 -9.59 -8.00
C ASN A 221 -10.62 -9.06 -9.13
N ASN A 222 -11.55 -8.15 -8.81
CA ASN A 222 -12.39 -7.43 -9.77
C ASN A 222 -12.77 -6.05 -9.22
N SER A 223 -12.16 -4.99 -9.75
CA SER A 223 -12.42 -3.60 -9.31
C SER A 223 -13.84 -3.12 -9.59
N ALA A 224 -14.58 -3.75 -10.51
CA ALA A 224 -15.97 -3.41 -10.78
C ALA A 224 -16.96 -4.05 -9.78
N SER A 225 -16.50 -4.97 -8.93
CA SER A 225 -17.35 -5.72 -8.01
C SER A 225 -16.55 -6.19 -6.78
N VAL A 226 -16.01 -5.22 -6.04
CA VAL A 226 -15.24 -5.47 -4.82
C VAL A 226 -16.13 -6.07 -3.73
N GLN A 227 -15.68 -7.18 -3.13
CA GLN A 227 -16.38 -7.81 -2.01
C GLN A 227 -16.01 -7.15 -0.69
N VAL A 228 -16.87 -7.25 0.33
CA VAL A 228 -16.63 -6.65 1.66
C VAL A 228 -15.33 -7.18 2.30
N ASP A 229 -15.10 -8.49 2.27
CA ASP A 229 -13.89 -9.09 2.84
C ASP A 229 -12.62 -8.58 2.14
N GLU A 230 -12.68 -8.41 0.82
CA GLU A 230 -11.60 -7.84 0.02
C GLU A 230 -11.37 -6.36 0.36
N ALA A 231 -12.45 -5.58 0.51
CA ALA A 231 -12.37 -4.19 0.95
C ALA A 231 -11.73 -4.06 2.34
N LYS A 232 -12.10 -4.94 3.29
CA LYS A 232 -11.46 -5.01 4.60
C LYS A 232 -9.98 -5.33 4.48
N GLU A 233 -9.59 -6.34 3.69
CA GLU A 233 -8.16 -6.65 3.46
C GLU A 233 -7.38 -5.45 2.90
N VAL A 234 -7.98 -4.68 1.98
CA VAL A 234 -7.38 -3.43 1.47
C VAL A 234 -7.13 -2.42 2.60
N PHE A 235 -8.12 -2.14 3.44
CA PHE A 235 -7.96 -1.17 4.52
C PHE A 235 -7.09 -1.68 5.68
N ARG A 236 -7.04 -2.98 5.94
CA ARG A 236 -6.08 -3.59 6.88
C ARG A 236 -4.65 -3.36 6.42
N MET A 237 -4.37 -3.69 5.16
CA MET A 237 -3.08 -3.44 4.53
C MET A 237 -2.74 -1.94 4.59
N PHE A 238 -3.68 -1.09 4.18
CA PHE A 238 -3.45 0.35 4.12
C PHE A 238 -3.16 0.93 5.51
N SER A 239 -3.92 0.53 6.54
CA SER A 239 -3.72 1.00 7.92
C SER A 239 -2.39 0.53 8.50
N LEU A 240 -2.03 -0.73 8.27
CA LEU A 240 -0.76 -1.31 8.73
C LEU A 240 0.45 -0.58 8.14
N HIS A 241 0.38 -0.20 6.85
CA HIS A 241 1.51 0.37 6.11
C HIS A 241 1.37 1.87 5.82
N ARG A 242 0.38 2.54 6.43
CA ARG A 242 -0.04 3.92 6.15
C ARG A 242 1.14 4.88 6.06
N SER A 243 2.02 4.85 7.06
CA SER A 243 3.17 5.75 7.17
C SER A 243 4.25 5.52 6.10
N ASP A 244 4.41 4.28 5.63
CA ASP A 244 5.35 3.94 4.57
C ASP A 244 4.77 4.30 3.19
N ILE A 245 3.46 4.09 3.00
CA ILE A 245 2.73 4.50 1.80
C ILE A 245 2.79 6.02 1.65
N GLU A 246 2.42 6.79 2.68
CA GLU A 246 2.42 8.26 2.62
C GLU A 246 3.82 8.80 2.28
N ARG A 247 4.87 8.26 2.93
CA ARG A 247 6.25 8.65 2.66
C ARG A 247 6.69 8.34 1.23
N TYR A 248 6.22 7.23 0.67
CA TYR A 248 6.54 6.84 -0.70
C TYR A 248 5.81 7.71 -1.72
N GLU A 249 4.52 7.98 -1.49
CA GLU A 249 3.69 8.83 -2.34
C GLU A 249 4.15 10.29 -2.33
N GLN A 250 4.51 10.86 -1.16
CA GLN A 250 5.15 12.19 -1.05
C GLN A 250 6.45 12.31 -1.86
N ARG A 251 7.11 11.17 -2.16
CA ARG A 251 8.34 11.15 -2.93
C ARG A 251 8.10 10.93 -4.42
N TYR A 252 7.26 9.95 -4.76
CA TYR A 252 7.18 9.37 -6.10
C TYR A 252 5.77 9.36 -6.70
N GLY A 253 4.75 9.86 -6.03
CA GLY A 253 3.37 9.80 -6.52
C GLY A 253 2.58 11.01 -6.07
N VAL A 254 1.39 10.78 -5.54
CA VAL A 254 0.48 11.82 -5.05
C VAL A 254 0.17 11.52 -3.59
N ASP A 255 0.55 12.43 -2.70
CA ASP A 255 0.31 12.27 -1.27
C ASP A 255 -1.18 12.32 -0.92
N PHE A 256 -1.50 12.08 0.35
CA PHE A 256 -2.88 12.02 0.83
C PHE A 256 -3.63 13.35 0.73
N ASP A 257 -2.92 14.47 0.56
CA ASP A 257 -3.49 15.81 0.38
C ASP A 257 -3.60 16.20 -1.11
N GLY A 258 -3.25 15.29 -2.02
CA GLY A 258 -3.29 15.54 -3.46
C GLY A 258 -2.06 16.28 -3.99
N ASN A 259 -1.02 16.48 -3.18
CA ASN A 259 0.20 17.12 -3.64
C ASN A 259 1.10 16.14 -4.39
N ALA A 260 1.69 16.63 -5.46
CA ALA A 260 2.62 15.88 -6.28
C ALA A 260 3.97 15.67 -5.58
N GLY A 261 4.49 14.46 -5.65
CA GLY A 261 5.75 14.08 -5.01
C GLY A 261 6.99 14.77 -5.58
N TRP A 262 8.03 14.91 -4.74
CA TRP A 262 9.14 15.85 -4.99
C TRP A 262 10.16 15.45 -6.08
N ASP A 263 10.30 14.16 -6.43
CA ASP A 263 11.39 13.70 -7.31
C ASP A 263 11.15 14.08 -8.80
N ARG A 264 11.91 15.05 -9.31
CA ARG A 264 11.81 15.62 -10.66
C ARG A 264 12.42 14.70 -11.71
N ILE A 265 11.61 13.91 -12.40
CA ILE A 265 12.05 13.16 -13.59
C ILE A 265 12.46 14.15 -14.69
N ASN A 266 13.75 14.20 -15.05
CA ASN A 266 14.27 14.85 -16.27
C ASN A 266 13.74 16.28 -16.56
N GLY A 267 13.58 17.12 -15.54
CA GLY A 267 13.14 18.51 -15.71
C GLY A 267 11.66 18.70 -16.05
N ARG A 268 10.82 17.67 -15.89
CA ARG A 268 9.34 17.80 -15.92
C ARG A 268 8.79 18.03 -14.50
N PRO A 269 7.65 18.73 -14.36
CA PRO A 269 7.04 19.00 -13.06
C PRO A 269 6.75 17.71 -12.26
N PRO A 270 6.60 17.82 -10.93
CA PRO A 270 6.33 16.68 -10.05
C PRO A 270 5.11 15.88 -10.53
N LEU A 271 5.06 14.60 -10.13
CA LEU A 271 4.04 13.62 -10.53
C LEU A 271 2.66 14.04 -10.00
N GLY A 272 2.01 14.97 -10.68
CA GLY A 272 0.84 15.69 -10.20
C GLY A 272 -0.26 15.76 -11.24
N ALA A 273 -1.42 15.26 -10.84
CA ALA A 273 -2.75 15.43 -11.43
C ALA A 273 -3.04 14.68 -12.75
N ALA A 274 -4.03 13.79 -12.65
CA ALA A 274 -4.88 13.22 -13.70
C ALA A 274 -4.17 12.58 -14.91
N ASN A 275 -4.36 11.27 -15.07
CA ASN A 275 -3.94 10.48 -16.23
C ASN A 275 -2.43 10.45 -16.40
N TYR A 276 -1.79 9.60 -15.59
CA TYR A 276 -0.45 9.11 -15.87
C TYR A 276 -0.46 8.41 -17.23
N GLU A 277 -0.22 9.13 -18.34
CA GLU A 277 0.46 8.49 -19.45
C GLU A 277 1.87 8.16 -18.97
N PHE A 278 1.99 7.04 -18.23
CA PHE A 278 3.22 6.31 -18.23
C PHE A 278 3.43 5.96 -19.69
N ASN A 279 4.26 6.76 -20.36
CA ASN A 279 4.60 6.64 -21.77
C ASN A 279 5.47 5.38 -21.96
N LEU A 280 4.91 4.26 -21.55
CA LEU A 280 5.27 2.88 -21.79
C LEU A 280 4.41 2.46 -22.99
N SER A 281 4.59 3.13 -24.13
CA SER A 281 3.90 2.85 -25.41
C SER A 281 2.53 2.15 -25.30
N GLY A 282 1.53 2.81 -24.68
CA GLY A 282 0.16 2.30 -24.57
C GLY A 282 -0.26 1.67 -23.24
N ALA A 283 0.53 1.78 -22.16
CA ALA A 283 0.07 1.43 -20.81
C ALA A 283 -1.05 2.36 -20.32
N ALA A 284 -2.04 1.80 -19.61
CA ALA A 284 -3.11 2.55 -18.97
C ALA A 284 -2.59 3.50 -17.89
N ALA A 285 -3.39 4.52 -17.55
CA ALA A 285 -3.14 5.35 -16.38
C ALA A 285 -3.04 4.49 -15.12
N VAL A 286 -2.08 4.82 -14.25
CA VAL A 286 -1.95 4.20 -12.93
C VAL A 286 -2.68 5.07 -11.93
N ASP A 287 -3.47 4.43 -11.07
CA ASP A 287 -4.26 5.11 -10.07
C ASP A 287 -3.37 5.69 -8.96
N ALA A 288 -3.67 6.94 -8.58
CA ALA A 288 -3.20 7.48 -7.31
C ALA A 288 -3.75 6.63 -6.16
N ILE A 289 -3.10 6.63 -5.00
CA ILE A 289 -3.55 5.82 -3.86
C ILE A 289 -5.02 6.10 -3.48
N HIS A 290 -5.46 7.35 -3.58
CA HIS A 290 -6.86 7.74 -3.41
C HIS A 290 -7.82 6.95 -4.33
N ASP A 291 -7.51 6.92 -5.63
CA ASP A 291 -8.35 6.29 -6.64
C ASP A 291 -8.29 4.76 -6.51
N ALA A 292 -7.11 4.22 -6.20
CA ALA A 292 -6.92 2.79 -5.97
C ALA A 292 -7.74 2.28 -4.77
N LEU A 293 -7.94 3.08 -3.72
CA LEU A 293 -8.74 2.73 -2.53
C LEU A 293 -10.25 2.96 -2.70
N SER A 294 -10.66 3.75 -3.70
CA SER A 294 -12.06 4.18 -3.87
C SER A 294 -13.07 3.02 -4.05
N PRO A 295 -12.77 1.95 -4.82
CA PRO A 295 -13.65 0.78 -4.91
C PRO A 295 -13.83 0.04 -3.58
N ALA A 296 -12.75 -0.16 -2.81
CA ALA A 296 -12.84 -0.73 -1.46
C ALA A 296 -13.69 0.16 -0.54
N TRP A 297 -13.49 1.47 -0.60
CA TRP A 297 -14.26 2.39 0.25
C TRP A 297 -15.76 2.31 -0.04
N THR A 298 -16.12 2.27 -1.32
CA THR A 298 -17.52 2.14 -1.73
C THR A 298 -18.17 0.87 -1.16
N ALA A 299 -17.47 -0.26 -1.26
CA ALA A 299 -17.96 -1.55 -0.76
C ALA A 299 -18.03 -1.58 0.78
N LEU A 300 -16.99 -1.08 1.47
CA LEU A 300 -16.94 -1.04 2.93
C LEU A 300 -18.00 -0.08 3.49
N PHE A 301 -18.15 1.11 2.92
CA PHE A 301 -19.14 2.08 3.37
C PHE A 301 -20.57 1.56 3.26
N ALA A 302 -20.90 0.88 2.15
CA ALA A 302 -22.21 0.24 1.99
C ALA A 302 -22.47 -0.82 3.07
N GLU A 303 -21.44 -1.59 3.45
CA GLU A 303 -21.53 -2.53 4.55
C GLU A 303 -21.72 -1.83 5.90
N LEU A 304 -20.97 -0.75 6.17
CA LEU A 304 -21.12 0.02 7.41
C LEU A 304 -22.53 0.60 7.52
N GLN A 305 -23.12 1.11 6.43
CA GLN A 305 -24.52 1.56 6.41
C GLN A 305 -25.51 0.43 6.71
N ARG A 306 -25.21 -0.79 6.25
CA ARG A 306 -26.04 -1.98 6.52
C ARG A 306 -25.94 -2.43 7.97
N LEU A 307 -24.74 -2.41 8.55
CA LEU A 307 -24.46 -2.84 9.93
C LEU A 307 -24.97 -1.81 10.94
N TYR A 308 -24.80 -0.53 10.65
CA TYR A 308 -25.07 0.58 11.57
C TYR A 308 -26.02 1.62 10.94
N PRO A 309 -27.26 1.26 10.59
CA PRO A 309 -28.15 2.12 9.82
C PRO A 309 -28.47 3.46 10.53
N THR A 310 -28.57 3.45 11.86
CA THR A 310 -28.81 4.66 12.66
C THR A 310 -27.53 5.50 12.79
N GLY A 311 -26.39 4.87 13.12
CA GLY A 311 -25.11 5.56 13.29
C GLY A 311 -24.55 6.11 11.97
N MET A 312 -24.80 5.46 10.84
CA MET A 312 -24.38 5.92 9.53
C MET A 312 -25.44 6.80 8.83
N ALA A 313 -26.54 7.11 9.50
CA ALA A 313 -27.62 7.90 8.92
C ALA A 313 -27.13 9.29 8.51
N GLY A 314 -27.50 9.70 7.29
CA GLY A 314 -27.17 11.01 6.73
C GLY A 314 -25.74 11.15 6.19
N LEU A 315 -24.90 10.11 6.29
CA LEU A 315 -23.56 10.09 5.73
C LEU A 315 -23.55 9.50 4.32
N SER A 316 -22.63 10.00 3.49
CA SER A 316 -22.30 9.50 2.16
C SER A 316 -20.82 9.09 2.09
N ALA A 317 -20.50 8.09 1.25
CA ALA A 317 -19.11 7.70 1.01
C ALA A 317 -18.26 8.88 0.52
N THR A 318 -18.86 9.81 -0.23
CA THR A 318 -18.18 11.00 -0.76
C THR A 318 -17.85 12.06 0.29
N ASP A 319 -18.39 11.94 1.51
CA ASP A 319 -18.09 12.88 2.60
C ASP A 319 -16.69 12.63 3.18
N PHE A 320 -16.13 11.46 2.88
CA PHE A 320 -14.85 10.98 3.39
C PHE A 320 -13.88 10.71 2.24
N SER A 321 -12.62 11.03 2.45
CA SER A 321 -11.54 10.59 1.56
C SER A 321 -11.18 9.14 1.90
N PRO A 322 -11.04 8.22 0.92
CA PRO A 322 -10.60 6.85 1.19
C PRO A 322 -9.25 6.77 1.91
N VAL A 323 -8.37 7.76 1.72
CA VAL A 323 -7.09 7.82 2.46
C VAL A 323 -7.26 8.21 3.93
N ASN A 324 -8.46 8.59 4.39
CA ASN A 324 -8.76 8.91 5.79
C ASN A 324 -9.53 7.78 6.49
N VAL A 325 -9.59 6.60 5.87
CA VAL A 325 -10.17 5.41 6.48
C VAL A 325 -9.07 4.59 7.11
N GLN A 326 -9.23 4.26 8.39
CA GLN A 326 -8.37 3.31 9.10
C GLN A 326 -9.23 2.19 9.65
N LEU A 327 -8.76 0.97 9.47
CA LEU A 327 -9.39 -0.24 9.96
C LEU A 327 -8.32 -1.07 10.66
N ASP A 328 -8.67 -1.65 11.80
CA ASP A 328 -7.80 -2.51 12.59
C ASP A 328 -7.02 -3.47 11.68
N PRO A 329 -5.68 -3.37 11.61
CA PRO A 329 -4.88 -4.20 10.73
C PRO A 329 -4.93 -5.70 11.05
N ASN A 330 -5.56 -6.12 12.16
CA ASN A 330 -5.59 -7.49 12.69
C ASN A 330 -4.21 -8.08 13.01
N ARG A 331 -3.17 -7.22 13.02
CA ARG A 331 -1.79 -7.54 13.41
C ARG A 331 -0.92 -6.30 13.54
N ASN A 332 0.12 -6.42 14.34
CA ASN A 332 1.16 -5.41 14.49
C ASN A 332 2.16 -5.40 13.31
N ALA A 333 2.75 -4.23 13.05
CA ALA A 333 3.84 -4.09 12.09
C ALA A 333 5.02 -5.02 12.45
N GLY A 334 5.58 -5.69 11.44
CA GLY A 334 6.66 -6.66 11.60
C GLY A 334 6.23 -8.06 12.01
N GLN A 335 4.94 -8.28 12.34
CA GLN A 335 4.41 -9.64 12.46
C GLN A 335 4.25 -10.29 11.07
N PRO A 336 4.42 -11.62 10.94
CA PRO A 336 4.20 -12.31 9.67
C PRO A 336 2.80 -12.08 9.10
N VAL A 337 2.65 -12.10 7.78
CA VAL A 337 1.34 -11.93 7.11
C VAL A 337 0.34 -13.06 7.47
N THR A 338 0.80 -14.15 8.07
CA THR A 338 -0.04 -15.28 8.52
C THR A 338 -0.68 -15.06 9.89
N THR A 339 -0.24 -14.09 10.67
CA THR A 339 -0.77 -13.88 12.02
C THR A 339 -1.92 -12.90 11.94
N ASN A 340 -3.15 -13.40 11.99
CA ASN A 340 -4.34 -12.58 12.18
C ASN A 340 -4.88 -12.85 13.58
N THR A 341 -5.14 -11.80 14.34
CA THR A 341 -5.77 -11.88 15.66
C THR A 341 -7.10 -11.15 15.59
N GLN A 342 -8.21 -11.84 15.86
CA GLN A 342 -9.54 -11.23 15.78
C GLN A 342 -9.81 -10.23 16.92
N ASP A 343 -9.14 -10.41 18.06
CA ASP A 343 -9.19 -9.50 19.21
C ASP A 343 -7.95 -8.58 19.23
N HIS A 344 -7.55 -8.06 18.07
CA HIS A 344 -6.32 -7.29 17.95
C HIS A 344 -6.51 -5.90 18.53
N GLN A 345 -5.87 -5.63 19.68
CA GLN A 345 -5.81 -4.27 20.19
C GLN A 345 -5.06 -3.34 19.22
N SER A 346 -5.77 -2.33 18.74
CA SER A 346 -5.31 -1.30 17.83
C SER A 346 -5.29 0.09 18.45
N TYR A 347 -4.38 0.91 17.98
CA TYR A 347 -4.37 2.36 18.21
C TYR A 347 -4.58 3.04 16.85
N LEU A 348 -5.80 3.52 16.62
CA LEU A 348 -6.21 4.20 15.40
C LEU A 348 -6.22 5.71 15.66
N ASP A 349 -5.42 6.45 14.89
CA ASP A 349 -5.19 7.89 15.11
C ASP A 349 -5.37 8.62 13.77
N GLY A 350 -6.51 9.27 13.61
CA GLY A 350 -6.89 10.05 12.43
C GLY A 350 -6.10 11.35 12.28
N ARG A 351 -5.41 11.80 13.33
CA ARG A 351 -4.68 13.06 13.32
C ARG A 351 -3.62 13.10 12.23
N ARG A 352 -3.69 14.13 11.40
CA ARG A 352 -2.68 14.45 10.39
C ARG A 352 -2.12 15.84 10.63
N PHE A 353 -0.86 16.03 10.30
CA PHE A 353 -0.14 17.29 10.53
C PHE A 353 0.47 17.80 9.24
N ASN A 354 0.33 19.10 9.00
CA ASN A 354 1.03 19.76 7.90
C ASN A 354 2.54 19.87 8.19
N SER A 355 3.30 20.38 7.22
CA SER A 355 4.76 20.56 7.35
C SER A 355 5.21 21.53 8.46
N GLN A 356 4.28 22.32 9.02
CA GLN A 356 4.50 23.23 10.14
C GLN A 356 4.19 22.57 11.49
N GLY A 357 3.78 21.30 11.50
CA GLY A 357 3.37 20.58 12.71
C GLY A 357 2.01 21.00 13.24
N GLN A 358 1.19 21.68 12.44
CA GLN A 358 -0.20 21.99 12.79
C GLN A 358 -1.08 20.85 12.33
N GLU A 359 -1.97 20.42 13.23
CA GLU A 359 -3.00 19.46 12.88
C GLU A 359 -3.90 20.04 11.78
N ILE A 360 -4.23 19.23 10.79
CA ILE A 360 -5.13 19.62 9.71
C ILE A 360 -6.50 18.99 9.94
N SER A 361 -7.55 19.71 9.56
CA SER A 361 -8.91 19.20 9.67
C SER A 361 -9.20 18.22 8.53
N THR A 362 -9.47 16.97 8.89
CA THR A 362 -9.84 15.88 7.99
C THR A 362 -11.11 15.20 8.49
N ARG A 363 -11.87 14.57 7.59
CA ARG A 363 -12.96 13.69 8.03
C ARG A 363 -12.47 12.27 7.91
N ASP A 364 -12.36 11.60 9.05
CA ASP A 364 -11.79 10.27 9.18
C ASP A 364 -12.84 9.24 9.60
N VAL A 365 -12.60 8.00 9.20
CA VAL A 365 -13.40 6.84 9.62
C VAL A 365 -12.44 5.83 10.24
N LEU A 366 -12.56 5.63 11.55
CA LEU A 366 -11.71 4.72 12.32
C LEU A 366 -12.54 3.51 12.77
N ILE A 367 -12.07 2.29 12.47
CA ILE A 367 -12.82 1.05 12.68
C ILE A 367 -11.96 0.06 13.48
N GLY A 368 -12.27 -0.14 14.77
CA GLY A 368 -11.55 -1.04 15.68
C GLY A 368 -11.84 -2.53 15.47
N GLU A 369 -13.05 -2.87 15.01
CA GLU A 369 -13.52 -4.26 14.87
C GLU A 369 -13.64 -5.02 16.19
N GLY A 370 -12.57 -5.62 16.70
CA GLY A 370 -12.62 -6.48 17.89
C GLY A 370 -11.35 -6.36 18.69
N GLY A 371 -11.46 -6.19 20.00
CA GLY A 371 -10.28 -6.00 20.84
C GLY A 371 -10.52 -5.01 21.96
N ARG A 372 -9.50 -4.22 22.27
CA ARG A 372 -9.61 -3.11 23.22
C ARG A 372 -8.93 -1.92 22.58
N ASP A 373 -9.63 -1.32 21.64
CA ASP A 373 -9.04 -0.37 20.73
C ASP A 373 -8.99 1.01 21.33
N THR A 374 -8.07 1.82 20.82
CA THR A 374 -8.01 3.25 21.13
C THR A 374 -8.21 4.01 19.83
N LEU A 375 -9.29 4.78 19.77
CA LEU A 375 -9.70 5.54 18.60
C LEU A 375 -9.60 7.02 18.90
N ARG A 376 -8.90 7.75 18.04
CA ARG A 376 -8.73 9.20 18.12
C ARG A 376 -8.91 9.81 16.74
N GLY A 377 -10.03 10.51 16.51
CA GLY A 377 -10.32 11.18 15.25
C GLY A 377 -9.34 12.32 14.96
N GLY A 378 -9.35 13.34 15.82
CA GLY A 378 -8.52 14.54 15.63
C GLY A 378 -9.36 15.72 15.16
N LEU A 379 -8.75 16.68 14.47
CA LEU A 379 -9.49 17.78 13.89
C LEU A 379 -10.40 17.32 12.73
N GLY A 380 -11.67 17.72 12.77
CA GLY A 380 -12.70 17.50 11.76
C GLY A 380 -13.95 16.83 12.32
N ASP A 381 -14.83 16.36 11.44
CA ASP A 381 -16.05 15.66 11.84
C ASP A 381 -15.84 14.16 11.56
N ASP A 382 -15.45 13.39 12.59
CA ASP A 382 -14.99 12.01 12.43
C ASP A 382 -16.04 10.96 12.79
N VAL A 383 -15.88 9.74 12.25
CA VAL A 383 -16.69 8.57 12.62
C VAL A 383 -15.80 7.52 13.27
N LEU A 384 -16.08 7.22 14.53
CA LEU A 384 -15.32 6.28 15.36
C LEU A 384 -16.17 5.04 15.63
N ILE A 385 -15.81 3.92 15.00
CA ILE A 385 -16.51 2.63 15.13
C ILE A 385 -15.66 1.72 16.01
N GLY A 386 -16.09 1.48 17.26
CA GLY A 386 -15.34 0.64 18.20
C GLY A 386 -15.38 -0.82 17.77
N GLY A 387 -16.53 -1.44 17.97
CA GLY A 387 -16.76 -2.82 17.57
C GLY A 387 -17.10 -3.67 18.78
N GLU A 388 -16.46 -4.82 18.94
CA GLU A 388 -16.56 -5.65 20.15
C GLU A 388 -15.40 -5.36 21.09
N GLY A 389 -15.70 -5.14 22.38
CA GLY A 389 -14.72 -5.06 23.45
C GLY A 389 -14.69 -3.71 24.17
N ASP A 390 -13.76 -3.56 25.12
CA ASP A 390 -13.70 -2.35 25.96
C ASP A 390 -12.83 -1.28 25.28
N ASP A 391 -13.44 -0.49 24.41
CA ASP A 391 -12.74 0.53 23.60
C ASP A 391 -12.52 1.87 24.31
N ILE A 392 -11.58 2.66 23.80
CA ILE A 392 -11.22 3.98 24.32
C ILE A 392 -11.37 5.01 23.21
N TYR A 393 -12.28 5.95 23.39
CA TYR A 393 -12.46 7.07 22.48
C TYR A 393 -11.78 8.32 23.04
N ILE A 394 -10.79 8.84 22.33
CA ILE A 394 -10.07 10.05 22.70
C ILE A 394 -10.60 11.21 21.88
N TYR A 395 -11.08 12.24 22.59
CA TYR A 395 -11.61 13.45 22.00
C TYR A 395 -11.01 14.68 22.68
N ARG A 396 -10.78 15.76 21.93
CA ARG A 396 -10.32 17.04 22.48
C ARG A 396 -11.27 18.17 22.11
N ALA A 397 -11.42 19.12 23.04
CA ALA A 397 -12.04 20.40 22.76
C ALA A 397 -11.42 21.04 21.50
N GLY A 398 -12.25 21.21 20.48
CA GLY A 398 -11.90 21.83 19.19
C GLY A 398 -11.66 20.82 18.07
N ASP A 399 -11.78 19.52 18.35
CA ASP A 399 -11.64 18.45 17.35
C ASP A 399 -12.75 18.59 16.30
N GLY A 400 -14.03 18.70 16.68
CA GLY A 400 -15.11 19.02 15.75
C GLY A 400 -16.43 18.39 16.15
N ASN A 401 -17.18 17.79 15.22
CA ASN A 401 -18.41 17.08 15.54
C ASN A 401 -18.28 15.60 15.21
N ASP A 402 -17.81 14.83 16.18
CA ASP A 402 -17.52 13.41 15.99
C ASP A 402 -18.75 12.56 16.26
N ARG A 403 -18.72 11.34 15.76
CA ARG A 403 -19.76 10.32 15.97
C ARG A 403 -19.13 9.02 16.43
N ILE A 404 -19.56 8.54 17.60
CA ILE A 404 -19.21 7.21 18.09
C ILE A 404 -20.31 6.23 17.66
N ILE A 405 -19.89 5.12 17.05
CA ILE A 405 -20.73 3.98 16.71
C ILE A 405 -20.15 2.77 17.43
N ASP A 406 -20.83 2.34 18.49
CA ASP A 406 -20.42 1.18 19.27
C ASP A 406 -21.65 0.32 19.54
N SER A 407 -21.58 -0.95 19.13
CA SER A 407 -22.69 -1.88 19.29
C SER A 407 -22.80 -2.46 20.70
N ASP A 408 -21.69 -2.59 21.42
CA ASP A 408 -21.71 -3.11 22.78
C ASP A 408 -21.65 -2.00 23.84
N ARG A 409 -21.24 -0.79 23.43
CA ARG A 409 -21.21 0.46 24.21
C ARG A 409 -20.39 0.33 25.49
N ARG A 410 -19.42 -0.58 25.48
CA ARG A 410 -18.48 -0.76 26.57
C ARG A 410 -17.33 0.22 26.42
N GLY A 411 -16.37 0.14 27.33
CA GLY A 411 -15.22 1.02 27.27
C GLY A 411 -15.48 2.41 27.86
N ARG A 412 -14.84 3.45 27.29
CA ARG A 412 -14.78 4.80 27.87
C ARG A 412 -14.53 5.90 26.85
N VAL A 413 -15.06 7.09 27.15
CA VAL A 413 -14.73 8.34 26.45
C VAL A 413 -13.78 9.18 27.32
N ILE A 414 -12.65 9.60 26.75
CA ILE A 414 -11.66 10.47 27.37
C ILE A 414 -11.68 11.82 26.65
N VAL A 415 -11.99 12.89 27.39
CA VAL A 415 -12.05 14.25 26.85
C VAL A 415 -10.89 15.09 27.36
N PHE A 416 -10.15 15.68 26.43
CA PHE A 416 -9.10 16.66 26.69
C PHE A 416 -9.64 18.08 26.56
N ASP A 417 -9.31 18.96 27.49
CA ASP A 417 -9.59 20.39 27.38
C ASP A 417 -8.61 21.09 26.42
N ALA A 418 -8.85 22.37 26.14
CA ALA A 418 -7.99 23.17 25.26
C ALA A 418 -6.53 23.26 25.76
N ASN A 419 -6.29 23.11 27.07
CA ASN A 419 -4.98 23.18 27.71
C ASN A 419 -4.26 21.81 27.77
N GLY A 420 -4.88 20.75 27.23
CA GLY A 420 -4.32 19.39 27.24
C GLY A 420 -4.47 18.67 28.59
N GLN A 421 -5.24 19.22 29.54
CA GLN A 421 -5.68 18.46 30.70
C GLN A 421 -6.76 17.47 30.24
N HIS A 422 -6.71 16.23 30.72
CA HIS A 422 -7.69 15.21 30.33
C HIS A 422 -8.61 14.86 31.49
N ARG A 423 -9.83 14.48 31.13
CA ARG A 423 -10.82 13.89 32.00
C ARG A 423 -11.33 12.62 31.35
N GLU A 424 -11.28 11.53 32.10
CA GLU A 424 -11.98 10.31 31.75
C GLU A 424 -13.46 10.49 32.12
N LEU A 425 -14.36 10.44 31.13
CA LEU A 425 -15.80 10.60 31.37
C LEU A 425 -16.44 9.35 31.99
N ALA A 426 -15.82 8.18 31.81
CA ALA A 426 -16.24 6.89 32.36
C ALA A 426 -16.16 6.77 33.90
N ALA A 427 -15.88 7.87 34.60
CA ALA A 427 -15.87 7.95 36.06
C ALA A 427 -16.63 9.18 36.60
N GLY A 428 -17.34 9.93 35.73
CA GLY A 428 -17.97 11.20 36.07
C GLY A 428 -19.49 11.11 36.05
N ALA A 429 -20.13 11.40 37.19
CA ALA A 429 -21.58 11.53 37.24
C ALA A 429 -22.02 12.88 36.63
N PHE A 430 -22.99 12.85 35.72
CA PHE A 430 -23.60 14.06 35.14
C PHE A 430 -24.93 14.37 35.83
N PHE A 431 -25.13 15.62 36.22
CA PHE A 431 -26.31 16.04 36.99
C PHE A 431 -27.36 16.67 36.08
N GLN A 432 -28.60 16.24 36.20
CA GLN A 432 -29.71 16.82 35.42
C GLN A 432 -29.93 18.30 35.81
N GLN A 433 -29.84 19.22 34.85
CA GLN A 433 -30.01 20.66 35.12
C GLN A 433 -31.45 21.02 35.53
N ASN A 434 -32.43 20.26 35.05
CA ASN A 434 -33.83 20.38 35.47
C ASN A 434 -34.38 19.00 35.86
N PRO A 435 -34.40 18.66 37.17
CA PRO A 435 -34.86 17.36 37.67
C PRO A 435 -36.31 17.02 37.32
N ASN A 436 -37.11 17.99 36.85
CA ASN A 436 -38.50 17.82 36.48
C ASN A 436 -38.70 17.52 34.98
N GLY A 437 -37.71 16.91 34.31
CA GLY A 437 -37.81 16.47 32.92
C GLY A 437 -36.97 17.27 31.91
N GLY A 438 -35.85 17.86 32.35
CA GLY A 438 -34.88 18.48 31.43
C GLY A 438 -34.15 17.44 30.59
N THR A 439 -33.78 17.82 29.36
CA THR A 439 -33.01 16.97 28.43
C THR A 439 -31.51 17.20 28.52
N ILE A 440 -31.02 17.89 29.56
CA ILE A 440 -29.61 18.28 29.72
C ILE A 440 -29.08 17.80 31.07
N TRP A 441 -27.98 17.06 31.02
CA TRP A 441 -27.16 16.69 32.17
C TRP A 441 -25.80 17.36 32.04
N GLN A 442 -25.22 17.82 33.14
CA GLN A 442 -23.99 18.61 33.11
C GLN A 442 -22.93 18.04 34.07
N SER A 443 -21.67 18.11 33.69
CA SER A 443 -20.55 17.79 34.57
C SER A 443 -20.45 18.79 35.74
N ALA A 444 -19.86 18.38 36.86
CA ALA A 444 -19.77 19.19 38.08
C ALA A 444 -19.14 20.59 37.87
N ASP A 445 -18.18 20.69 36.95
CA ASP A 445 -17.48 21.92 36.59
C ASP A 445 -18.20 22.77 35.53
N GLY A 446 -19.33 22.29 35.02
CA GLY A 446 -20.11 22.97 34.01
C GLY A 446 -19.55 22.90 32.58
N GLN A 447 -18.42 22.22 32.36
CA GLN A 447 -17.69 22.29 31.09
C GLN A 447 -18.22 21.35 30.00
N ILE A 448 -18.91 20.28 30.37
CA ILE A 448 -19.48 19.32 29.43
C ILE A 448 -20.94 19.09 29.78
N SER A 449 -21.77 18.99 28.75
CA SER A 449 -23.17 18.58 28.90
C SER A 449 -23.50 17.39 28.01
N ILE A 450 -24.40 16.54 28.49
CA ILE A 450 -25.04 15.48 27.72
C ILE A 450 -26.46 15.92 27.43
N THR A 451 -26.87 15.86 26.17
CA THR A 451 -28.20 16.26 25.73
C THR A 451 -28.97 15.09 25.13
N HIS A 452 -30.21 14.90 25.58
CA HIS A 452 -31.13 13.88 25.08
C HIS A 452 -32.10 14.49 24.05
N ASN A 453 -31.62 14.76 22.84
CA ASN A 453 -32.41 15.39 21.77
C ASN A 453 -32.41 14.57 20.46
N SER A 454 -32.20 13.25 20.55
CA SER A 454 -32.19 12.27 19.45
C SER A 454 -31.45 12.73 18.19
N PRO A 455 -30.14 12.45 18.05
CA PRO A 455 -29.34 11.53 18.89
C PRO A 455 -28.89 12.17 20.21
N TRP A 456 -28.40 11.33 21.12
CA TRP A 456 -27.69 11.81 22.31
C TRP A 456 -26.37 12.45 21.92
N ARG A 457 -26.01 13.56 22.59
CA ARG A 457 -24.75 14.27 22.32
C ARG A 457 -24.06 14.70 23.59
N LEU A 458 -22.75 14.47 23.64
CA LEU A 458 -21.83 15.25 24.46
C LEU A 458 -21.57 16.58 23.78
N VAL A 459 -21.61 17.66 24.55
CA VAL A 459 -21.34 19.04 24.10
C VAL A 459 -20.31 19.65 25.03
N LEU A 460 -19.19 20.09 24.48
CA LEU A 460 -18.11 20.73 25.22
C LEU A 460 -18.32 22.26 25.25
N SER A 461 -17.54 22.94 26.09
CA SER A 461 -17.66 24.38 26.35
C SER A 461 -17.36 25.27 25.13
N ASP A 462 -16.61 24.76 24.15
CA ASP A 462 -16.34 25.43 22.87
C ASP A 462 -17.42 25.17 21.81
N GLY A 463 -18.44 24.35 22.13
CA GLY A 463 -19.54 23.99 21.24
C GLY A 463 -19.26 22.77 20.36
N SER A 464 -18.06 22.17 20.44
CA SER A 464 -17.73 20.92 19.77
C SER A 464 -18.53 19.75 20.39
N THR A 465 -18.84 18.73 19.58
CA THR A 465 -19.78 17.67 19.98
C THR A 465 -19.28 16.26 19.69
N ILE A 466 -19.77 15.31 20.48
CA ILE A 466 -19.67 13.88 20.20
C ILE A 466 -21.09 13.30 20.19
N GLU A 467 -21.51 12.75 19.07
CA GLU A 467 -22.76 12.01 18.93
C GLU A 467 -22.61 10.58 19.49
N LEU A 468 -23.51 10.20 20.40
CA LEU A 468 -23.53 8.91 21.11
C LEU A 468 -24.71 8.02 20.69
N GLY A 469 -25.42 8.38 19.61
CA GLY A 469 -26.56 7.60 19.10
C GLY A 469 -27.70 7.47 20.12
N ASP A 470 -28.11 6.23 20.40
CA ASP A 470 -29.20 5.85 21.31
C ASP A 470 -28.72 5.46 22.72
N PHE A 471 -27.71 6.21 23.21
CA PHE A 471 -27.13 6.14 24.56
C PHE A 471 -28.14 5.87 25.67
N GLN A 472 -27.73 5.04 26.63
CA GLN A 472 -28.39 4.73 27.89
C GLN A 472 -27.49 5.06 29.07
N ASP A 473 -28.09 5.29 30.23
CA ASP A 473 -27.37 5.42 31.49
C ASP A 473 -26.44 4.21 31.73
N GLY A 474 -25.16 4.47 32.00
CA GLY A 474 -24.10 3.47 32.16
C GLY A 474 -23.30 3.14 30.89
N ASP A 475 -23.77 3.50 29.69
CA ASP A 475 -23.03 3.30 28.45
C ASP A 475 -21.68 4.05 28.52
N PHE A 476 -20.60 3.43 28.03
CA PHE A 476 -19.22 3.94 28.13
C PHE A 476 -18.77 4.28 29.56
N GLY A 477 -19.42 3.69 30.58
CA GLY A 477 -19.19 3.98 32.00
C GLY A 477 -19.69 5.36 32.44
N ILE A 478 -20.61 5.99 31.69
CA ILE A 478 -21.14 7.32 31.99
C ILE A 478 -22.44 7.20 32.79
N ASP A 479 -22.43 7.71 34.02
CA ASP A 479 -23.61 7.71 34.90
C ASP A 479 -24.38 9.04 34.86
N LEU A 480 -25.68 8.99 34.58
CA LEU A 480 -26.63 10.10 34.62
C LEU A 480 -27.40 10.12 35.94
N ILE A 481 -27.26 11.18 36.73
CA ILE A 481 -27.91 11.31 38.04
C ILE A 481 -28.85 12.50 38.14
N ASN A 482 -29.96 12.29 38.86
CA ASN A 482 -31.07 13.26 38.96
C ASN A 482 -30.74 14.49 39.83
N ALA A 483 -29.71 14.44 40.68
CA ALA A 483 -29.26 15.55 41.51
C ALA A 483 -27.81 15.35 42.03
N PRO A 484 -27.08 16.42 42.37
CA PRO A 484 -25.78 16.30 43.03
C PRO A 484 -25.87 15.54 44.34
N VAL A 485 -25.19 14.41 44.44
CA VAL A 485 -24.95 13.78 45.74
C VAL A 485 -24.01 14.71 46.50
N PRO A 486 -24.38 15.24 47.68
CA PRO A 486 -23.48 16.06 48.47
C PRO A 486 -22.22 15.25 48.78
N VAL A 487 -21.06 15.78 48.39
CA VAL A 487 -19.78 15.23 48.81
C VAL A 487 -19.66 15.47 50.31
N ASP A 488 -19.83 14.42 51.12
CA ASP A 488 -19.62 14.52 52.56
C ASP A 488 -18.10 14.51 52.83
N TYR A 489 -17.52 15.71 52.99
CA TYR A 489 -16.11 15.89 53.36
C TYR A 489 -15.82 15.55 54.83
N THR A 490 -16.73 14.88 55.55
CA THR A 490 -16.52 14.49 56.94
C THR A 490 -16.27 12.99 57.12
N ARG A 491 -15.09 12.54 56.69
CA ARG A 491 -14.44 11.37 57.31
C ARG A 491 -12.94 11.60 57.38
N THR A 492 -12.51 12.14 58.52
CA THR A 492 -11.11 12.20 58.99
C THR A 492 -10.55 10.82 59.26
#